data_AF-A0A7V9IB03-F1
#
_entry.id   AF-A0A7V9IB03-F1
#
_cell.length_a   1.000
_cell.length_b   1.000
_cell.length_c   1.000
_cell.angle_alpha   90.00
_cell.angle_beta   90.00
_cell.angle_gamma   90.00
#
_symmetry.space_group_name_H-M   'P 1'
#
loop_
_entity.id
_entity.type
_entity.pdbx_description
1 polymer ?
#
loop_
_entity_poly.entity_id
_entity_poly.type
_entity_poly.pdbx_seq_one_letter_code
_entity_poly.pdbx_strand_id
1 'polypeptide(L)'
;MSDKRPEQKEPPEEFDGGPSEFQLPVPSVSVVGGHPDASAENPFEDMPELEDLDTGADPDADPSLELRRILGMFATGVTIITTEVGGQVHGMTANAFMSVSLKPPLVVVGVDRRSKMHRMLHVGRSYGVNVLSEDQGGLSDRFAGRPKAAGPDPTFELIRATPLIEGAIAHLVARVEKTYWGGDHALFLGRVEHARWGTGQPLLFHQGRYQGLLSTEPPPSPSGHLLEALRAVGTERTFSEGEVVISEGEQAQELFVILAGTARVERGGRMLQRHADSGLLGEGAVLEGHLRRASVVADTNLRCAVVSREALKEALGNDSEATWAMIEFLAGRLGE
;
A
#
# COMPACT_ATOMS: atom_id res chain seq x y z
N MET A 1 52.54 -18.51 56.10
CA MET A 1 51.18 -19.01 55.83
C MET A 1 50.27 -17.80 55.80
N SER A 2 49.88 -17.34 54.62
CA SER A 2 48.94 -16.22 54.47
C SER A 2 47.78 -16.69 53.61
N ASP A 3 46.60 -16.50 54.18
CA ASP A 3 45.27 -16.94 53.78
C ASP A 3 44.79 -16.16 52.54
N LYS A 4 44.53 -16.85 51.43
CA LYS A 4 43.87 -16.27 50.25
C LYS A 4 42.45 -16.83 50.17
N ARG A 5 41.48 -16.03 50.63
CA ARG A 5 40.05 -16.26 50.34
C ARG A 5 39.79 -16.01 48.85
N PRO A 6 38.88 -16.77 48.20
CA PRO A 6 38.46 -16.50 46.85
C PRO A 6 37.53 -15.27 46.83
N GLU A 7 37.75 -14.37 45.87
CA GLU A 7 36.85 -13.25 45.58
C GLU A 7 35.48 -13.79 45.16
N GLN A 8 34.45 -13.38 45.89
CA GLN A 8 33.06 -13.56 45.49
C GLN A 8 32.78 -12.59 44.33
N LYS A 9 32.46 -13.13 43.15
CA LYS A 9 31.84 -12.34 42.08
C LYS A 9 30.45 -11.90 42.56
N GLU A 10 30.23 -10.60 42.62
CA GLU A 10 28.89 -10.04 42.78
C GLU A 10 27.97 -10.55 41.67
N PRO A 11 26.69 -10.86 41.96
CA PRO A 11 25.72 -11.20 40.94
C PRO A 11 25.47 -9.99 40.03
N PRO A 12 25.09 -10.19 38.75
CA PRO A 12 24.73 -9.08 37.88
C PRO A 12 23.56 -8.31 38.49
N GLU A 13 23.65 -6.99 38.51
CA GLU A 13 22.57 -6.10 38.93
C GLU A 13 21.28 -6.51 38.21
N GLU A 14 20.25 -6.85 38.98
CA GLU A 14 18.89 -6.95 38.47
C GLU A 14 18.56 -5.60 37.82
N PHE A 15 18.20 -5.62 36.53
CA PHE A 15 17.59 -4.50 35.83
C PHE A 15 16.20 -4.27 36.45
N ASP A 16 16.17 -3.66 37.63
CA ASP A 16 14.98 -3.09 38.24
C ASP A 16 14.88 -1.62 37.82
N GLY A 17 13.74 -1.25 37.24
CA GLY A 17 13.46 0.11 36.78
C GLY A 17 13.52 0.29 35.28
N GLY A 18 12.53 -0.25 34.57
CA GLY A 18 12.10 0.37 33.32
C GLY A 18 11.69 1.83 33.57
N PRO A 19 11.74 2.72 32.57
CA PRO A 19 11.52 4.14 32.78
C PRO A 19 10.14 4.40 33.39
N SER A 20 10.10 5.26 34.42
CA SER A 20 8.91 5.55 35.25
C SER A 20 7.74 6.14 34.47
N GLU A 21 7.97 6.61 33.25
CA GLU A 21 6.95 7.06 32.29
C GLU A 21 5.96 5.96 31.86
N PHE A 22 6.28 4.68 32.06
CA PHE A 22 5.35 3.54 31.90
C PHE A 22 4.73 3.07 33.21
N GLN A 23 5.06 3.71 34.34
CA GLN A 23 4.40 3.53 35.64
C GLN A 23 3.29 4.56 35.85
N LEU A 24 2.57 4.92 34.79
CA LEU A 24 1.24 5.51 35.01
C LEU A 24 0.42 4.45 35.76
N PRO A 25 -0.24 4.78 36.89
CA PRO A 25 -1.23 3.90 37.47
C PRO A 25 -2.36 3.78 36.46
N VAL A 26 -2.25 2.83 35.53
CA VAL A 26 -3.41 2.33 34.81
C VAL A 26 -4.28 1.79 35.95
N PRO A 27 -5.47 2.38 36.21
CA PRO A 27 -6.34 1.83 37.23
C PRO A 27 -6.44 0.35 36.94
N SER A 28 -6.21 -0.49 37.94
CA SER A 28 -6.35 -1.92 37.80
C SER A 28 -7.83 -2.20 37.53
N VAL A 29 -8.26 -2.04 36.28
CA VAL A 29 -9.56 -2.49 35.81
C VAL A 29 -9.47 -3.98 35.98
N SER A 30 -10.23 -4.44 36.97
CA SER A 30 -10.34 -5.84 37.32
C SER A 30 -10.59 -6.61 36.02
N VAL A 31 -9.81 -7.65 35.78
CA VAL A 31 -10.06 -8.62 34.72
C VAL A 31 -11.33 -9.37 35.09
N VAL A 32 -12.47 -8.75 34.80
CA VAL A 32 -13.80 -9.35 34.83
C VAL A 32 -14.47 -8.86 33.56
N GLY A 33 -14.87 -9.81 32.71
CA GLY A 33 -15.20 -9.59 31.31
C GLY A 33 -16.17 -8.43 31.07
N GLY A 34 -15.81 -7.56 30.14
CA GLY A 34 -16.63 -6.48 29.65
C GLY A 34 -15.94 -5.73 28.53
N HIS A 35 -16.74 -5.10 27.67
CA HIS A 35 -16.37 -3.84 27.01
C HIS A 35 -15.69 -2.94 28.07
N PRO A 36 -14.67 -2.10 27.76
CA PRO A 36 -14.26 -1.08 28.73
C PRO A 36 -15.52 -0.42 29.29
N ASP A 37 -15.70 -0.60 30.59
CA ASP A 37 -16.99 -0.42 31.27
C ASP A 37 -17.56 0.94 30.89
N ALA A 38 -18.86 1.04 30.62
CA ALA A 38 -19.51 2.33 30.41
C ALA A 38 -19.39 3.26 31.65
N SER A 39 -18.85 2.73 32.75
CA SER A 39 -18.53 3.42 34.01
C SER A 39 -17.02 3.54 34.31
N ALA A 40 -16.12 3.04 33.46
CA ALA A 40 -14.69 3.32 33.60
C ALA A 40 -14.43 4.72 33.07
N GLU A 41 -14.01 5.65 33.94
CA GLU A 41 -13.61 7.01 33.56
C GLU A 41 -12.76 6.94 32.29
N ASN A 42 -13.24 7.55 31.21
CA ASN A 42 -12.48 7.63 29.98
C ASN A 42 -11.30 8.55 30.28
N PRO A 43 -10.05 8.05 30.32
CA PRO A 43 -8.91 8.88 30.71
C PRO A 43 -8.63 10.01 29.70
N PHE A 44 -9.37 10.03 28.59
CA PHE A 44 -9.34 11.06 27.57
C PHE A 44 -10.52 12.06 27.65
N GLU A 45 -11.37 12.02 28.69
CA GLU A 45 -12.45 13.00 28.88
C GLU A 45 -11.93 14.41 29.17
N ASP A 46 -10.80 14.53 29.89
CA ASP A 46 -10.19 15.81 30.30
C ASP A 46 -8.91 16.17 29.50
N MET A 47 -8.78 15.70 28.25
CA MET A 47 -7.60 15.97 27.41
C MET A 47 -7.73 17.31 26.67
N PRO A 48 -6.60 18.02 26.40
CA PRO A 48 -6.62 19.30 25.70
C PRO A 48 -7.33 19.19 24.34
N GLU A 49 -8.06 20.24 23.98
CA GLU A 49 -8.78 20.30 22.71
C GLU A 49 -7.80 20.35 21.54
N LEU A 50 -8.24 19.95 20.35
CA LEU A 50 -7.41 19.95 19.14
C LEU A 50 -6.88 21.35 18.77
N GLU A 51 -7.48 22.41 19.33
CA GLU A 51 -7.06 23.81 19.19
C GLU A 51 -5.67 24.08 19.81
N ASP A 52 -5.20 23.22 20.73
CA ASP A 52 -3.87 23.33 21.36
C ASP A 52 -2.76 22.63 20.54
N LEU A 53 -3.10 22.01 19.40
CA LEU A 53 -2.14 21.31 18.55
C LEU A 53 -1.34 22.29 17.68
N ASP A 54 -0.07 22.51 18.01
CA ASP A 54 0.84 23.27 17.16
C ASP A 54 1.28 22.41 15.95
N THR A 55 0.65 22.64 14.80
CA THR A 55 0.98 22.00 13.52
C THR A 55 2.01 22.79 12.72
N GLY A 56 2.46 23.97 13.19
CA GLY A 56 3.33 24.89 12.45
C GLY A 56 2.72 25.42 11.14
N ALA A 57 1.42 25.25 10.94
CA ALA A 57 0.69 25.56 9.71
C ALA A 57 -0.10 26.88 9.82
N ASP A 58 -0.94 27.15 8.82
CA ASP A 58 -1.79 28.34 8.75
C ASP A 58 -2.71 28.39 10.00
N PRO A 59 -2.66 29.47 10.82
CA PRO A 59 -3.49 29.58 12.03
C PRO A 59 -5.00 29.57 11.75
N ASP A 60 -5.42 29.75 10.49
CA ASP A 60 -6.82 29.67 10.08
C ASP A 60 -7.25 28.25 9.62
N ALA A 61 -6.36 27.26 9.62
CA ALA A 61 -6.66 25.89 9.19
C ALA A 61 -7.31 25.04 10.31
N ASP A 62 -8.22 24.13 9.95
CA ASP A 62 -8.83 23.17 10.88
C ASP A 62 -7.76 22.15 11.37
N PRO A 63 -7.36 22.18 12.66
CA PRO A 63 -6.30 21.31 13.19
C PRO A 63 -6.60 19.82 13.02
N SER A 64 -7.88 19.43 13.01
CA SER A 64 -8.31 18.05 12.81
C SER A 64 -8.02 17.57 11.39
N LEU A 65 -8.26 18.43 10.41
CA LEU A 65 -7.99 18.15 9.01
C LEU A 65 -6.49 18.09 8.74
N GLU A 66 -5.72 18.95 9.39
CA GLU A 66 -4.27 18.96 9.30
C GLU A 66 -3.62 17.74 9.93
N LEU A 67 -3.99 17.40 11.16
CA LEU A 67 -3.53 16.18 11.81
C LEU A 67 -3.84 14.95 10.93
N ARG A 68 -5.04 14.88 10.34
CA ARG A 68 -5.40 13.80 9.41
C ARG A 68 -4.50 13.77 8.17
N ARG A 69 -4.13 14.92 7.60
CA ARG A 69 -3.19 15.01 6.46
C ARG A 69 -1.79 14.54 6.87
N ILE A 70 -1.31 14.98 8.03
CA ILE A 70 0.00 14.59 8.59
C ILE A 70 0.05 13.07 8.84
N LEU A 71 -0.97 12.52 9.51
CA LEU A 71 -1.07 11.06 9.73
C LEU A 71 -1.19 10.29 8.41
N GLY A 72 -1.81 10.90 7.39
CA GLY A 72 -1.90 10.34 6.04
C GLY A 72 -0.57 10.23 5.29
N MET A 73 0.52 10.82 5.81
CA MET A 73 1.88 10.64 5.30
C MET A 73 2.44 9.24 5.61
N PHE A 74 1.95 8.59 6.66
CA PHE A 74 2.34 7.22 6.99
C PHE A 74 1.58 6.24 6.10
N ALA A 75 2.27 5.72 5.06
CA ALA A 75 1.69 4.75 4.16
C ALA A 75 1.36 3.43 4.89
N THR A 76 0.21 2.86 4.58
CA THR A 76 -0.29 1.63 5.20
C THR A 76 -0.80 0.66 4.15
N GLY A 77 -0.80 -0.63 4.46
CA GLY A 77 -1.66 -1.58 3.77
C GLY A 77 -3.13 -1.36 4.16
N VAL A 78 -4.05 -1.87 3.36
CA VAL A 78 -5.49 -1.84 3.67
C VAL A 78 -5.93 -3.19 4.21
N THR A 79 -6.69 -3.18 5.31
CA THR A 79 -7.31 -4.39 5.85
C THR A 79 -8.84 -4.27 5.93
N ILE A 80 -9.53 -5.41 5.94
CA ILE A 80 -10.92 -5.48 6.38
C ILE A 80 -10.99 -6.36 7.62
N ILE A 81 -11.53 -5.79 8.69
CA ILE A 81 -11.86 -6.49 9.93
C ILE A 81 -13.22 -7.13 9.76
N THR A 82 -13.36 -8.39 10.15
CA THR A 82 -14.57 -9.19 9.94
C THR A 82 -14.97 -9.93 11.21
N THR A 83 -16.26 -10.11 11.45
CA THR A 83 -16.79 -10.92 12.56
C THR A 83 -18.22 -11.37 12.24
N GLU A 84 -18.71 -12.44 12.85
CA GLU A 84 -20.05 -12.99 12.58
C GLU A 84 -21.02 -12.87 13.76
N VAL A 85 -21.93 -11.90 13.77
CA VAL A 85 -22.89 -11.73 14.88
C VAL A 85 -24.27 -12.18 14.44
N GLY A 86 -24.88 -13.11 15.17
CA GLY A 86 -26.22 -13.61 14.87
C GLY A 86 -26.32 -14.29 13.48
N GLY A 87 -25.27 -14.99 13.04
CA GLY A 87 -25.22 -15.63 11.73
C GLY A 87 -25.05 -14.66 10.56
N GLN A 88 -24.76 -13.38 10.82
CA GLN A 88 -24.50 -12.37 9.80
C GLN A 88 -23.04 -11.93 9.84
N VAL A 89 -22.40 -11.90 8.67
CA VAL A 89 -21.04 -11.40 8.53
C VAL A 89 -21.06 -9.87 8.52
N HIS A 90 -20.26 -9.29 9.41
CA HIS A 90 -19.99 -7.87 9.47
C HIS A 90 -18.54 -7.61 9.11
N GLY A 91 -18.30 -6.57 8.33
CA GLY A 91 -16.96 -6.12 7.96
C GLY A 91 -16.77 -4.63 8.16
N MET A 92 -15.52 -4.20 8.35
CA MET A 92 -15.12 -2.81 8.44
C MET A 92 -13.72 -2.65 7.85
N THR A 93 -13.58 -1.75 6.88
CA THR A 93 -12.26 -1.37 6.37
C THR A 93 -11.48 -0.63 7.45
N ALA A 94 -10.23 -1.05 7.68
CA ALA A 94 -9.33 -0.43 8.65
C ALA A 94 -7.90 -0.43 8.11
N ASN A 95 -7.19 0.68 8.29
CA ASN A 95 -5.75 0.76 8.13
C ASN A 95 -5.02 1.10 9.45
N ALA A 96 -5.77 1.33 10.54
CA ALA A 96 -5.26 1.42 11.91
C ALA A 96 -4.98 0.02 12.48
N PHE A 97 -4.17 -0.78 11.78
CA PHE A 97 -3.80 -2.14 12.14
C PHE A 97 -2.28 -2.26 12.31
N MET A 98 -1.85 -3.00 13.33
CA MET A 98 -0.43 -3.18 13.61
C MET A 98 -0.13 -4.55 14.23
N SER A 99 1.02 -5.14 13.87
CA SER A 99 1.60 -6.29 14.57
C SER A 99 2.24 -5.84 15.89
N VAL A 100 1.96 -6.54 16.99
CA VAL A 100 2.39 -6.13 18.34
C VAL A 100 3.47 -7.06 18.90
N SER A 101 3.27 -8.37 18.83
CA SER A 101 4.22 -9.34 19.40
C SER A 101 4.22 -10.65 18.62
N LEU A 102 5.36 -11.34 18.61
CA LEU A 102 5.49 -12.69 18.08
C LEU A 102 5.26 -13.77 19.16
N LYS A 103 5.55 -13.44 20.44
CA LYS A 103 5.41 -14.37 21.58
C LYS A 103 4.91 -13.61 22.82
N PRO A 104 3.61 -13.74 23.18
CA PRO A 104 2.55 -14.40 22.42
C PRO A 104 2.25 -13.68 21.09
N PRO A 105 1.66 -14.34 20.09
CA PRO A 105 1.36 -13.71 18.80
C PRO A 105 0.19 -12.73 18.96
N LEU A 106 0.49 -11.43 18.93
CA LEU A 106 -0.45 -10.34 19.20
C LEU A 106 -0.50 -9.35 18.03
N VAL A 107 -1.70 -8.89 17.73
CA VAL A 107 -1.98 -7.79 16.80
C VAL A 107 -2.95 -6.80 17.45
N VAL A 108 -3.01 -5.57 16.95
CA VAL A 108 -3.97 -4.56 17.43
C VAL A 108 -4.69 -3.92 16.25
N VAL A 109 -5.97 -3.61 16.45
CA VAL A 109 -6.73 -2.76 15.54
C VAL A 109 -7.43 -1.63 16.30
N GLY A 110 -7.27 -0.40 15.81
CA GLY A 110 -8.01 0.77 16.25
C GLY A 110 -9.37 0.85 15.57
N VAL A 111 -10.43 1.05 16.36
CA VAL A 111 -11.81 1.08 15.87
C VAL A 111 -12.52 2.30 16.45
N ASP A 112 -13.12 3.13 15.59
CA ASP A 112 -13.94 4.28 16.00
C ASP A 112 -15.07 3.81 16.93
N ARG A 113 -15.20 4.46 18.09
CA ARG A 113 -16.19 4.12 19.13
C ARG A 113 -17.65 4.24 18.66
N ARG A 114 -17.90 5.06 17.64
CA ARG A 114 -19.22 5.28 17.02
C ARG A 114 -19.55 4.21 15.97
N SER A 115 -18.56 3.43 15.52
CA SER A 115 -18.76 2.40 14.50
C SER A 115 -19.61 1.23 15.02
N LYS A 116 -20.29 0.53 14.10
CA LYS A 116 -20.99 -0.72 14.42
C LYS A 116 -20.03 -1.80 14.90
N MET A 117 -18.83 -1.86 14.30
CA MET A 117 -17.81 -2.86 14.62
C MET A 117 -17.36 -2.77 16.08
N HIS A 118 -17.22 -1.56 16.63
CA HIS A 118 -16.87 -1.35 18.04
C HIS A 118 -17.83 -2.08 19.00
N ARG A 119 -19.14 -2.09 18.69
CA ARG A 119 -20.15 -2.77 19.52
C ARG A 119 -20.12 -4.29 19.36
N MET A 120 -19.56 -4.79 18.27
CA MET A 120 -19.50 -6.22 17.94
C MET A 120 -18.27 -6.90 18.55
N LEU A 121 -17.17 -6.16 18.70
CA LEU A 121 -15.93 -6.63 19.31
C LEU A 121 -15.96 -6.45 20.83
N HIS A 122 -15.57 -7.49 21.56
CA HIS A 122 -15.41 -7.51 23.01
C HIS A 122 -14.45 -8.63 23.40
N VAL A 123 -13.90 -8.60 24.62
CA VAL A 123 -12.95 -9.62 25.09
C VAL A 123 -13.53 -11.04 24.90
N GLY A 124 -12.70 -11.95 24.40
CA GLY A 124 -13.07 -13.33 24.07
C GLY A 124 -13.68 -13.52 22.68
N ARG A 125 -14.09 -12.44 22.01
CA ARG A 125 -14.65 -12.48 20.65
C ARG A 125 -13.56 -12.69 19.60
N SER A 126 -13.83 -13.51 18.59
CA SER A 126 -12.95 -13.64 17.43
C SER A 126 -13.28 -12.64 16.32
N TYR A 127 -12.25 -12.16 15.65
CA TYR A 127 -12.32 -11.33 14.45
C TYR A 127 -11.28 -11.77 13.41
N GLY A 128 -11.65 -11.62 12.16
CA GLY A 128 -10.80 -11.87 11.01
C GLY A 128 -10.12 -10.59 10.57
N VAL A 129 -8.82 -10.64 10.30
CA VAL A 129 -8.07 -9.57 9.65
C VAL A 129 -7.73 -10.04 8.24
N ASN A 130 -8.17 -9.28 7.24
CA ASN A 130 -7.97 -9.60 5.82
C ASN A 130 -7.14 -8.50 5.19
N VAL A 131 -5.87 -8.76 4.89
CA VAL A 131 -4.98 -7.80 4.20
C VAL A 131 -5.28 -7.87 2.72
N LEU A 132 -5.68 -6.76 2.11
CA LEU A 132 -6.24 -6.75 0.76
C LEU A 132 -5.17 -6.76 -0.33
N SER A 133 -5.48 -7.43 -1.45
CA SER A 133 -4.73 -7.30 -2.70
C SER A 133 -5.05 -5.98 -3.41
N GLU A 134 -4.15 -5.53 -4.28
CA GLU A 134 -4.26 -4.27 -5.04
C GLU A 134 -5.56 -4.13 -5.87
N ASP A 135 -6.16 -5.23 -6.32
CA ASP A 135 -7.41 -5.27 -7.08
C ASP A 135 -8.68 -5.18 -6.20
N GLN A 136 -8.53 -5.28 -4.88
CA GLN A 136 -9.65 -5.27 -3.92
C GLN A 136 -10.04 -3.87 -3.43
N GLY A 137 -9.69 -2.80 -4.16
CA GLY A 137 -10.10 -1.43 -3.84
C GLY A 137 -11.62 -1.25 -3.74
N GLY A 138 -12.39 -1.96 -4.57
CA GLY A 138 -13.86 -1.94 -4.51
C GLY A 138 -14.43 -2.55 -3.22
N LEU A 139 -13.80 -3.60 -2.69
CA LEU A 139 -14.16 -4.18 -1.39
C LEU A 139 -13.83 -3.23 -0.25
N SER A 140 -12.64 -2.60 -0.28
CA SER A 140 -12.25 -1.58 0.69
C SER A 140 -13.28 -0.45 0.75
N ASP A 141 -13.73 0.07 -0.40
CA ASP A 141 -14.76 1.11 -0.44
C ASP A 141 -16.11 0.63 0.11
N ARG A 142 -16.51 -0.62 -0.18
CA ARG A 142 -17.74 -1.23 0.35
C ARG A 142 -17.74 -1.27 1.86
N PHE A 143 -16.70 -1.83 2.46
CA PHE A 143 -16.58 -1.99 3.92
C PHE A 143 -16.17 -0.69 4.64
N ALA A 144 -15.85 0.37 3.90
CA ALA A 144 -15.75 1.75 4.41
C ALA A 144 -17.09 2.52 4.34
N GLY A 145 -18.17 1.91 3.81
CA GLY A 145 -19.50 2.53 3.72
C GLY A 145 -19.64 3.56 2.59
N ARG A 146 -18.79 3.51 1.55
CA ARG A 146 -18.86 4.44 0.42
C ARG A 146 -19.96 4.05 -0.58
N PRO A 147 -20.81 4.99 -1.04
CA PRO A 147 -22.02 4.71 -1.83
C PRO A 147 -21.78 4.22 -3.27
N LYS A 148 -20.53 4.12 -3.74
CA LYS A 148 -20.16 3.69 -5.10
C LYS A 148 -19.28 2.44 -5.12
N ALA A 149 -19.49 1.51 -4.20
CA ALA A 149 -18.73 0.26 -4.20
C ALA A 149 -19.14 -0.66 -5.37
N ALA A 150 -18.53 -0.44 -6.52
CA ALA A 150 -18.60 -1.33 -7.67
C ALA A 150 -17.85 -2.64 -7.37
N GLY A 151 -18.36 -3.76 -7.88
CA GLY A 151 -17.71 -5.05 -7.77
C GLY A 151 -18.63 -6.18 -7.29
N PRO A 152 -18.16 -7.43 -7.40
CA PRO A 152 -18.92 -8.60 -6.99
C PRO A 152 -19.21 -8.59 -5.48
N ASP A 153 -20.13 -9.46 -5.05
CA ASP A 153 -20.36 -9.68 -3.63
C ASP A 153 -19.17 -10.41 -2.99
N PRO A 154 -18.75 -10.01 -1.78
CA PRO A 154 -17.65 -10.65 -1.10
C PRO A 154 -18.01 -12.10 -0.80
N THR A 155 -17.11 -13.01 -1.14
CA THR A 155 -17.16 -14.40 -0.71
C THR A 155 -16.32 -14.57 0.56
N PHE A 156 -16.81 -15.43 1.45
CA PHE A 156 -16.18 -15.66 2.74
C PHE A 156 -15.92 -17.14 2.97
N GLU A 157 -14.73 -17.43 3.49
CA GLU A 157 -14.39 -18.72 4.07
C GLU A 157 -14.48 -18.62 5.60
N LEU A 158 -15.11 -19.60 6.25
CA LEU A 158 -15.17 -19.66 7.72
C LEU A 158 -14.01 -20.46 8.27
N ILE A 159 -13.06 -19.79 8.92
CA ILE A 159 -11.97 -20.42 9.68
C ILE A 159 -12.17 -20.15 11.16
N ARG A 160 -12.24 -21.21 11.98
CA ARG A 160 -12.52 -21.11 13.42
C ARG A 160 -13.79 -20.26 13.70
N ALA A 161 -14.86 -20.50 12.93
CA ALA A 161 -16.11 -19.74 13.00
C ALA A 161 -15.94 -18.21 12.81
N THR A 162 -14.87 -17.81 12.12
CA THR A 162 -14.56 -16.41 11.81
C THR A 162 -14.51 -16.26 10.29
N PRO A 163 -15.30 -15.34 9.71
CA PRO A 163 -15.32 -15.13 8.27
C PRO A 163 -14.03 -14.46 7.81
N LEU A 164 -13.45 -14.96 6.72
CA LEU A 164 -12.27 -14.42 6.05
C LEU A 164 -12.60 -14.19 4.57
N ILE A 165 -12.17 -13.07 4.02
CA ILE A 165 -12.48 -12.64 2.66
C ILE A 165 -11.59 -13.39 1.67
N GLU A 166 -12.19 -14.03 0.65
CA GLU A 166 -11.42 -14.66 -0.42
C GLU A 166 -10.64 -13.62 -1.25
N GLY A 167 -9.48 -14.01 -1.77
CA GLY A 167 -8.62 -13.14 -2.58
C GLY A 167 -7.72 -12.18 -1.79
N ALA A 168 -7.99 -11.95 -0.50
CA ALA A 168 -7.06 -11.20 0.35
C ALA A 168 -5.69 -11.91 0.46
N ILE A 169 -4.60 -11.15 0.43
CA ILE A 169 -3.22 -11.66 0.37
C ILE A 169 -2.70 -12.17 1.72
N ALA A 170 -3.36 -11.82 2.82
CA ALA A 170 -3.10 -12.42 4.11
C ALA A 170 -4.35 -12.43 4.99
N HIS A 171 -4.45 -13.47 5.82
CA HIS A 171 -5.57 -13.66 6.74
C HIS A 171 -5.08 -13.99 8.14
N LEU A 172 -5.70 -13.38 9.13
CA LEU A 172 -5.52 -13.72 10.55
C LEU A 172 -6.89 -13.97 11.18
N VAL A 173 -6.99 -14.98 12.04
CA VAL A 173 -8.07 -15.06 13.05
C VAL A 173 -7.48 -14.70 14.38
N ALA A 174 -7.96 -13.63 14.99
CA ALA A 174 -7.53 -13.16 16.29
C ALA A 174 -8.69 -13.17 17.28
N ARG A 175 -8.42 -13.57 18.52
CA ARG A 175 -9.36 -13.45 19.64
C ARG A 175 -9.01 -12.22 20.45
N VAL A 176 -9.97 -11.34 20.71
CA VAL A 176 -9.76 -10.15 21.54
C VAL A 176 -9.31 -10.60 22.93
N GLU A 177 -8.08 -10.23 23.28
CA GLU A 177 -7.44 -10.49 24.57
C GLU A 177 -7.73 -9.33 25.52
N LYS A 178 -7.58 -8.09 25.06
CA LYS A 178 -7.80 -6.85 25.83
C LYS A 178 -8.31 -5.72 24.93
N THR A 179 -8.94 -4.72 25.54
CA THR A 179 -9.35 -3.48 24.88
C THR A 179 -8.81 -2.28 25.66
N TYR A 180 -8.30 -1.28 24.96
CA TYR A 180 -7.77 -0.03 25.52
C TYR A 180 -8.47 1.18 24.92
N TRP A 181 -8.66 2.23 25.71
CA TRP A 181 -9.12 3.52 25.19
C TRP A 181 -7.99 4.23 24.43
N GLY A 182 -8.34 4.93 23.35
CA GLY A 182 -7.45 5.79 22.57
C GLY A 182 -8.22 7.00 22.04
N GLY A 183 -8.77 7.82 22.95
CA GLY A 183 -9.61 8.96 22.60
C GLY A 183 -10.95 8.56 21.97
N ASP A 184 -11.15 8.95 20.71
CA ASP A 184 -12.34 8.63 19.91
C ASP A 184 -12.33 7.20 19.34
N HIS A 185 -11.22 6.47 19.50
CA HIS A 185 -11.07 5.07 19.13
C HIS A 185 -10.90 4.16 20.36
N ALA A 186 -11.20 2.88 20.18
CA ALA A 186 -10.77 1.80 21.07
C ALA A 186 -9.77 0.90 20.34
N LEU A 187 -8.72 0.48 21.04
CA LEU A 187 -7.69 -0.43 20.55
C LEU A 187 -8.03 -1.84 21.00
N PHE A 188 -8.35 -2.72 20.06
CA PHE A 188 -8.62 -4.13 20.32
C PHE A 188 -7.34 -4.95 20.13
N LEU A 189 -6.72 -5.36 21.23
CA LEU A 189 -5.56 -6.25 21.24
C LEU A 189 -6.04 -7.69 21.05
N GLY A 190 -5.65 -8.33 19.96
CA GLY A 190 -6.04 -9.69 19.62
C GLY A 190 -4.88 -10.67 19.67
N ARG A 191 -5.11 -11.85 20.27
CA ARG A 191 -4.22 -13.00 20.20
C ARG A 191 -4.52 -13.81 18.96
N VAL A 192 -3.53 -13.97 18.09
CA VAL A 192 -3.67 -14.68 16.82
C VAL A 192 -3.78 -16.19 17.07
N GLU A 193 -4.87 -16.80 16.59
CA GLU A 193 -5.17 -18.24 16.71
C GLU A 193 -5.06 -18.98 15.37
N HIS A 194 -5.00 -18.23 14.26
CA HIS A 194 -4.74 -18.72 12.91
C HIS A 194 -4.13 -17.61 12.05
N ALA A 195 -3.19 -17.96 11.17
CA ALA A 195 -2.60 -17.05 10.20
C ALA A 195 -2.26 -17.81 8.91
N ARG A 196 -2.48 -17.17 7.76
CA ARG A 196 -2.01 -17.64 6.44
C ARG A 196 -1.72 -16.44 5.54
N TRP A 197 -0.90 -16.65 4.53
CA TRP A 197 -0.63 -15.67 3.48
C TRP A 197 -0.74 -16.33 2.11
N GLY A 198 -0.97 -15.50 1.09
CA GLY A 198 -1.03 -15.88 -0.32
C GLY A 198 0.01 -15.13 -1.15
N THR A 199 -0.25 -15.07 -2.46
CA THR A 199 0.54 -14.34 -3.45
C THR A 199 -0.20 -13.09 -3.91
N GLY A 200 0.52 -12.13 -4.51
CA GLY A 200 -0.05 -10.88 -5.04
C GLY A 200 0.50 -9.65 -4.33
N GLN A 201 0.19 -8.47 -4.87
CA GLN A 201 0.63 -7.19 -4.32
C GLN A 201 -0.42 -6.60 -3.37
N PRO A 202 0.00 -5.90 -2.30
CA PRO A 202 -0.91 -5.29 -1.34
C PRO A 202 -1.60 -4.04 -1.91
N LEU A 203 -2.86 -3.85 -1.55
CA LEU A 203 -3.50 -2.54 -1.66
C LEU A 203 -2.89 -1.61 -0.62
N LEU A 204 -2.33 -0.48 -1.08
CA LEU A 204 -1.77 0.54 -0.21
C LEU A 204 -2.70 1.75 -0.10
N PHE A 205 -2.59 2.47 1.01
CA PHE A 205 -3.28 3.73 1.25
C PHE A 205 -2.31 4.79 1.75
N HIS A 206 -2.26 5.92 1.05
CA HIS A 206 -1.37 7.04 1.34
C HIS A 206 -2.04 8.35 0.90
N GLN A 207 -2.01 9.38 1.76
CA GLN A 207 -2.60 10.70 1.51
C GLN A 207 -4.05 10.65 0.97
N GLY A 208 -4.89 9.76 1.52
CA GLY A 208 -6.29 9.66 1.15
C GLY A 208 -6.57 8.93 -0.18
N ARG A 209 -5.55 8.31 -0.80
CA ARG A 209 -5.66 7.63 -2.09
C ARG A 209 -5.11 6.20 -2.03
N TYR A 210 -5.70 5.31 -2.81
CA TYR A 210 -5.12 3.99 -3.05
C TYR A 210 -3.82 4.11 -3.86
N GLN A 211 -2.84 3.26 -3.54
CA GLN A 211 -1.57 3.11 -4.25
C GLN A 211 -1.25 1.61 -4.41
N GLY A 212 -0.29 1.29 -5.29
CA GLY A 212 0.34 -0.02 -5.38
C GLY A 212 1.82 0.05 -5.01
N LEU A 213 2.44 -1.10 -4.79
CA LEU A 213 3.91 -1.17 -4.72
C LEU A 213 4.49 -0.86 -6.10
N LEU A 214 5.64 -0.19 -6.12
CA LEU A 214 6.42 -0.09 -7.35
C LEU A 214 6.99 -1.47 -7.65
N SER A 215 6.72 -2.00 -8.85
CA SER A 215 7.44 -3.18 -9.32
C SER A 215 8.94 -2.86 -9.36
N THR A 216 9.73 -3.68 -8.66
CA THR A 216 11.20 -3.62 -8.73
C THR A 216 11.75 -4.44 -9.88
N GLU A 217 10.89 -5.21 -10.56
CA GLU A 217 11.29 -5.83 -11.82
C GLU A 217 11.42 -4.71 -12.86
N PRO A 218 12.55 -4.63 -13.58
CA PRO A 218 12.64 -3.70 -14.69
C PRO A 218 11.50 -4.03 -15.66
N PRO A 219 10.85 -3.02 -16.27
CA PRO A 219 9.83 -3.28 -17.27
C PRO A 219 10.39 -4.28 -18.29
N PRO A 220 9.56 -5.17 -18.84
CA PRO A 220 10.00 -6.09 -19.88
C PRO A 220 10.70 -5.24 -20.95
N SER A 221 11.93 -5.58 -21.27
CA SER A 221 12.70 -4.85 -22.27
C SER A 221 12.39 -5.43 -23.64
N PRO A 222 12.26 -4.60 -24.70
CA PRO A 222 12.04 -5.12 -26.04
C PRO A 222 13.22 -6.00 -26.44
N SER A 223 12.94 -7.11 -27.12
CA SER A 223 13.99 -8.04 -27.55
C SER A 223 14.97 -7.35 -28.52
N GLY A 224 16.21 -7.84 -28.59
CA GLY A 224 17.20 -7.34 -29.55
C GLY A 224 16.70 -7.40 -31.00
N HIS A 225 15.99 -8.47 -31.35
CA HIS A 225 15.40 -8.65 -32.68
C HIS A 225 14.35 -7.60 -33.02
N LEU A 226 13.42 -7.33 -32.08
CA LEU A 226 12.42 -6.26 -32.26
C LEU A 226 13.10 -4.91 -32.44
N LEU A 227 14.11 -4.62 -31.62
CA LEU A 227 14.85 -3.36 -31.71
C LEU A 227 15.58 -3.22 -33.04
N GLU A 228 16.20 -4.28 -33.56
CA GLU A 228 16.87 -4.27 -34.86
C GLU A 228 15.88 -4.00 -35.99
N ALA A 229 14.73 -4.68 -36.01
CA ALA A 229 13.69 -4.47 -37.01
C ALA A 229 13.16 -3.02 -37.00
N LEU A 230 12.91 -2.45 -35.82
CA LEU A 230 12.44 -1.07 -35.68
C LEU A 230 13.52 -0.05 -36.04
N ARG A 231 14.78 -0.31 -35.69
CA ARG A 231 15.92 0.55 -36.06
C ARG A 231 16.14 0.59 -37.57
N ALA A 232 15.95 -0.54 -38.26
CA ALA A 232 16.12 -0.63 -39.71
C ALA A 232 15.15 0.26 -40.50
N VAL A 233 13.95 0.52 -39.96
CA VAL A 233 12.93 1.37 -40.60
C VAL A 233 12.83 2.77 -40.00
N GLY A 234 13.55 3.04 -38.91
CA GLY A 234 13.47 4.30 -38.18
C GLY A 234 14.44 5.36 -38.71
N THR A 235 14.05 6.63 -38.57
CA THR A 235 14.93 7.77 -38.88
C THR A 235 15.56 8.30 -37.60
N GLU A 236 16.88 8.47 -37.59
CA GLU A 236 17.60 8.92 -36.41
C GLU A 236 17.30 10.40 -36.08
N ARG A 237 16.97 10.68 -34.82
CA ARG A 237 16.80 12.03 -34.26
C ARG A 237 17.52 12.14 -32.92
N THR A 238 18.06 13.32 -32.66
CA THR A 238 18.75 13.67 -31.41
C THR A 238 17.97 14.73 -30.66
N PHE A 239 17.95 14.63 -29.34
CA PHE A 239 17.32 15.56 -28.42
C PHE A 239 18.34 15.97 -27.35
N SER A 240 18.36 17.25 -27.02
CA SER A 240 19.23 17.79 -25.98
C SER A 240 18.69 17.44 -24.59
N GLU A 241 19.55 17.41 -23.57
CA GLU A 241 19.11 17.25 -22.18
C GLU A 241 18.03 18.29 -21.81
N GLY A 242 16.94 17.83 -21.21
CA GLY A 242 15.76 18.64 -20.85
C GLY A 242 14.77 18.86 -21.98
N GLU A 243 15.07 18.44 -23.22
CA GLU A 243 14.16 18.58 -24.36
C GLU A 243 12.98 17.60 -24.26
N VAL A 244 11.78 18.09 -24.58
CA VAL A 244 10.55 17.28 -24.62
C VAL A 244 10.54 16.48 -25.92
N VAL A 245 10.57 15.16 -25.79
CA VAL A 245 10.54 14.20 -26.91
C VAL A 245 9.10 13.88 -27.32
N ILE A 246 8.21 13.75 -26.33
CA ILE A 246 6.79 13.45 -26.47
C ILE A 246 6.03 14.34 -25.49
N SER A 247 4.94 14.99 -25.93
CA SER A 247 4.06 15.73 -25.01
C SER A 247 2.77 14.95 -24.71
N GLU A 248 2.36 14.93 -23.44
CA GLU A 248 1.07 14.43 -23.00
C GLU A 248 -0.09 15.11 -23.76
N GLY A 249 -1.10 14.34 -24.17
CA GLY A 249 -2.26 14.84 -24.90
C GLY A 249 -2.08 15.03 -26.42
N GLU A 250 -0.86 14.89 -26.94
CA GLU A 250 -0.62 14.93 -28.40
C GLU A 250 -1.11 13.66 -29.11
N GLN A 251 -1.34 13.76 -30.41
CA GLN A 251 -1.70 12.61 -31.22
C GLN A 251 -0.47 11.75 -31.49
N ALA A 252 -0.57 10.44 -31.24
CA ALA A 252 0.56 9.53 -31.40
C ALA A 252 0.64 8.98 -32.82
N GLN A 253 1.62 9.47 -33.60
CA GLN A 253 1.92 8.97 -34.96
C GLN A 253 3.27 8.26 -35.05
N GLU A 254 4.12 8.42 -34.05
CA GLU A 254 5.50 7.95 -34.05
C GLU A 254 5.85 7.30 -32.71
N LEU A 255 6.67 6.26 -32.75
CA LEU A 255 7.34 5.73 -31.57
C LEU A 255 8.85 5.96 -31.68
N PHE A 256 9.55 5.84 -30.55
CA PHE A 256 10.97 6.11 -30.47
C PHE A 256 11.70 4.91 -29.88
N VAL A 257 12.72 4.43 -30.58
CA VAL A 257 13.67 3.44 -30.07
C VAL A 257 14.90 4.17 -29.57
N ILE A 258 15.25 4.02 -28.29
CA ILE A 258 16.46 4.63 -27.74
C ILE A 258 17.70 3.94 -28.33
N LEU A 259 18.57 4.73 -28.94
CA LEU A 259 19.87 4.32 -29.46
C LEU A 259 21.01 4.66 -28.49
N ALA A 260 20.89 5.77 -27.77
CA ALA A 260 21.82 6.20 -26.73
C ALA A 260 21.17 7.25 -25.82
N GLY A 261 21.61 7.32 -24.57
CA GLY A 261 21.14 8.29 -23.59
C GLY A 261 19.95 7.78 -22.77
N THR A 262 19.41 8.65 -21.92
CA THR A 262 18.32 8.32 -21.00
C THR A 262 17.18 9.31 -21.13
N ALA A 263 15.97 8.84 -20.85
CA ALA A 263 14.75 9.65 -20.89
C ALA A 263 13.86 9.31 -19.69
N ARG A 264 13.13 10.29 -19.18
CA ARG A 264 12.12 10.11 -18.14
C ARG A 264 10.72 10.29 -18.71
N VAL A 265 9.79 9.47 -18.22
CA VAL A 265 8.36 9.52 -18.55
C VAL A 265 7.65 10.21 -17.39
N GLU A 266 6.84 11.22 -17.69
CA GLU A 266 6.15 12.02 -16.68
C GLU A 266 4.66 12.17 -17.03
N ARG A 267 3.79 12.13 -16.02
CA ARG A 267 2.35 12.38 -16.18
C ARG A 267 1.87 13.33 -15.11
N GLY A 268 1.24 14.44 -15.51
CA GLY A 268 0.81 15.49 -14.57
C GLY A 268 1.94 15.99 -13.66
N GLY A 269 3.17 16.08 -14.18
CA GLY A 269 4.36 16.55 -13.45
C GLY A 269 4.99 15.53 -12.48
N ARG A 270 4.46 14.30 -12.40
CA ARG A 270 5.06 13.21 -11.62
C ARG A 270 5.85 12.28 -12.54
N MET A 271 7.11 12.04 -12.21
CA MET A 271 7.93 11.02 -12.88
C MET A 271 7.36 9.62 -12.62
N LEU A 272 7.06 8.91 -13.70
CA LEU A 272 6.52 7.55 -13.68
C LEU A 272 7.63 6.52 -13.83
N GLN A 273 8.53 6.74 -14.78
CA GLN A 273 9.55 5.78 -15.17
C GLN A 273 10.76 6.47 -15.80
N ARG A 274 11.91 5.82 -15.75
CA ARG A 274 13.12 6.19 -16.50
C ARG A 274 13.47 5.06 -17.45
N HIS A 275 13.82 5.41 -18.68
CA HIS A 275 14.32 4.50 -19.70
C HIS A 275 15.77 4.83 -20.04
N ALA A 276 16.57 3.78 -20.21
CA ALA A 276 17.95 3.83 -20.68
C ALA A 276 18.13 2.75 -21.75
N ASP A 277 19.20 2.87 -22.54
CA ASP A 277 19.79 1.82 -23.39
C ASP A 277 18.82 0.78 -23.96
N SER A 278 18.28 1.08 -25.14
CA SER A 278 17.39 0.20 -25.91
C SER A 278 15.94 0.10 -25.42
N GLY A 279 15.45 1.13 -24.70
CA GLY A 279 14.03 1.29 -24.41
C GLY A 279 13.19 1.66 -25.65
N LEU A 280 11.92 1.24 -25.64
CA LEU A 280 10.88 1.68 -26.57
C LEU A 280 9.99 2.72 -25.88
N LEU A 281 9.74 3.84 -26.56
CA LEU A 281 8.96 4.96 -26.01
C LEU A 281 7.75 5.26 -26.89
N GLY A 282 6.60 5.39 -26.24
CA GLY A 282 5.38 5.92 -26.86
C GLY A 282 4.64 4.92 -27.77
N GLU A 283 4.98 3.64 -27.70
CA GLU A 283 4.43 2.54 -28.47
C GLU A 283 2.93 2.34 -28.26
N GLY A 284 2.45 2.44 -27.01
CA GLY A 284 1.06 2.12 -26.68
C GLY A 284 0.08 3.04 -27.40
N ALA A 285 0.37 4.34 -27.43
CA ALA A 285 -0.48 5.32 -28.10
C ALA A 285 -0.48 5.15 -29.64
N VAL A 286 0.64 4.74 -30.24
CA VAL A 286 0.73 4.49 -31.71
C VAL A 286 -0.06 3.25 -32.12
N LEU A 287 0.01 2.19 -31.33
CA LEU A 287 -0.69 0.93 -31.59
C LEU A 287 -2.20 1.09 -31.42
N GLU A 288 -2.61 1.64 -30.28
CA GLU A 288 -4.02 1.82 -29.93
C GLU A 288 -4.67 2.98 -30.71
N GLY A 289 -3.89 3.90 -31.30
CA GLY A 289 -4.39 5.08 -32.00
C GLY A 289 -4.99 6.15 -31.09
N HIS A 290 -4.53 6.21 -29.83
CA HIS A 290 -4.99 7.16 -28.83
C HIS A 290 -4.02 8.34 -28.66
N LEU A 291 -4.40 9.31 -27.83
CA LEU A 291 -3.51 10.41 -27.43
C LEU A 291 -2.39 9.91 -26.51
N ARG A 292 -1.28 10.64 -26.47
CA ARG A 292 -0.16 10.37 -25.55
C ARG A 292 -0.65 10.47 -24.10
N ARG A 293 -0.45 9.41 -23.32
CA ARG A 293 -0.86 9.34 -21.91
C ARG A 293 0.13 9.99 -20.92
N ALA A 294 1.33 10.31 -21.39
CA ALA A 294 2.42 10.85 -20.61
C ALA A 294 3.39 11.61 -21.54
N SER A 295 4.11 12.56 -20.97
CA SER A 295 5.23 13.23 -21.62
C SER A 295 6.51 12.42 -21.46
N VAL A 296 7.44 12.57 -22.40
CA VAL A 296 8.80 12.02 -22.31
C VAL A 296 9.80 13.16 -22.47
N VAL A 297 10.73 13.26 -21.52
CA VAL A 297 11.76 14.30 -21.48
C VAL A 297 13.13 13.62 -21.49
N ALA A 298 14.05 14.14 -22.28
CA ALA A 298 15.43 13.67 -22.31
C ALA A 298 16.14 14.01 -20.98
N ASP A 299 16.67 12.99 -20.28
CA ASP A 299 17.46 13.16 -19.05
C ASP A 299 18.95 13.40 -19.37
N THR A 300 19.39 13.00 -20.55
CA THR A 300 20.72 13.28 -21.11
C THR A 300 20.55 13.65 -22.59
N ASN A 301 21.64 13.97 -23.30
CA ASN A 301 21.61 13.94 -24.76
C ASN A 301 21.09 12.58 -25.23
N LEU A 302 19.93 12.59 -25.87
CA LEU A 302 19.16 11.40 -26.23
C LEU A 302 19.18 11.23 -27.73
N ARG A 303 19.40 10.00 -28.18
CA ARG A 303 19.41 9.65 -29.59
C ARG A 303 18.43 8.52 -29.82
N CYS A 304 17.50 8.72 -30.74
CA CYS A 304 16.42 7.77 -31.00
C CYS A 304 16.30 7.47 -32.49
N ALA A 305 15.89 6.24 -32.83
CA ALA A 305 15.29 5.95 -34.12
C ALA A 305 13.79 6.21 -34.01
N VAL A 306 13.27 7.11 -34.86
CA VAL A 306 11.87 7.50 -34.89
C VAL A 306 11.16 6.69 -35.95
N VAL A 307 10.14 5.94 -35.54
CA VAL A 307 9.41 5.01 -36.39
C VAL A 307 7.96 5.48 -36.50
N SER A 308 7.53 5.81 -37.71
CA SER A 308 6.13 6.16 -37.97
C SER A 308 5.23 4.93 -37.83
N ARG A 309 3.93 5.15 -37.64
CA ARG A 309 2.94 4.08 -37.58
C ARG A 309 2.94 3.21 -38.84
N GLU A 310 3.16 3.81 -40.00
CA GLU A 310 3.24 3.11 -41.28
C GLU A 310 4.49 2.22 -41.34
N ALA A 311 5.66 2.77 -40.98
CA ALA A 311 6.92 2.03 -40.94
C ALA A 311 6.89 0.88 -39.92
N LEU A 312 6.22 1.10 -38.77
CA LEU A 312 5.99 0.05 -37.79
C LEU A 312 5.17 -1.11 -38.36
N LYS A 313 4.05 -0.81 -39.04
CA LYS A 313 3.20 -1.83 -39.67
C LYS A 313 3.96 -2.62 -40.73
N GLU A 314 4.79 -1.94 -41.52
CA GLU A 314 5.63 -2.57 -42.53
C GLU A 314 6.69 -3.48 -41.90
N ALA A 315 7.41 -3.00 -40.89
CA ALA A 315 8.45 -3.77 -40.20
C ALA A 315 7.88 -5.05 -39.58
N LEU A 316 6.76 -4.94 -38.86
CA LEU A 316 6.11 -6.10 -38.25
C LEU A 316 5.48 -7.02 -39.31
N GLY A 317 4.83 -6.45 -40.35
CA GLY A 317 4.23 -7.25 -41.41
C GLY A 317 5.22 -8.09 -42.22
N ASN A 318 6.47 -7.63 -42.33
CA ASN A 318 7.53 -8.32 -43.06
C ASN A 318 8.38 -9.26 -42.17
N ASP A 319 8.27 -9.15 -40.84
CA ASP A 319 9.05 -9.92 -39.88
C ASP A 319 8.14 -10.51 -38.79
N SER A 320 7.84 -11.80 -38.93
CA SER A 320 7.00 -12.53 -37.99
C SER A 320 7.63 -12.69 -36.61
N GLU A 321 8.97 -12.75 -36.52
CA GLU A 321 9.66 -12.84 -35.22
C GLU A 321 9.61 -11.50 -34.48
N ALA A 322 9.81 -10.38 -35.19
CA ALA A 322 9.63 -9.05 -34.63
C ALA A 322 8.18 -8.81 -34.20
N THR A 323 7.20 -9.30 -34.97
CA THR A 323 5.78 -9.26 -34.59
C THR A 323 5.53 -9.98 -33.28
N TRP A 324 6.02 -11.21 -33.15
CA TRP A 324 5.84 -11.98 -31.91
C TRP A 324 6.54 -11.30 -30.72
N ALA A 325 7.78 -10.84 -30.92
CA ALA A 325 8.52 -10.12 -29.90
C ALA A 325 7.80 -8.84 -29.43
N MET A 326 7.12 -8.12 -30.33
CA MET A 326 6.28 -6.97 -29.96
C MET A 326 5.08 -7.41 -29.10
N ILE A 327 4.43 -8.51 -29.44
CA ILE A 327 3.30 -9.04 -28.65
C ILE A 327 3.75 -9.43 -27.23
N GLU A 328 4.86 -10.15 -27.09
CA GLU A 328 5.42 -10.53 -25.79
C GLU A 328 5.79 -9.32 -24.95
N PHE A 329 6.46 -8.34 -25.56
CA PHE A 329 6.82 -7.08 -24.90
C PHE A 329 5.58 -6.34 -24.38
N LEU A 330 4.54 -6.20 -25.21
CA LEU A 330 3.30 -5.51 -24.82
C LEU A 330 2.52 -6.30 -23.77
N ALA A 331 2.45 -7.63 -23.89
CA ALA A 331 1.78 -8.49 -22.92
C ALA A 331 2.43 -8.39 -21.54
N GLY A 332 3.77 -8.33 -21.49
CA GLY A 332 4.50 -8.11 -20.24
C GLY A 332 4.17 -6.76 -19.58
N ARG A 333 3.94 -5.70 -20.36
CA ARG A 333 3.57 -4.37 -19.83
C ARG A 333 2.10 -4.24 -19.41
N LEU A 334 1.22 -5.10 -19.91
CA LEU A 334 -0.18 -5.14 -19.49
C LEU A 334 -0.38 -5.87 -18.14
N GLY A 335 0.63 -6.61 -17.68
CA GLY A 335 0.66 -7.25 -16.37
C GLY A 335 1.18 -6.35 -15.24
N GLU A 336 1.53 -5.10 -15.54
CA GLU A 336 1.91 -4.03 -14.60
C GLU A 336 0.74 -3.06 -14.38
#